data_AF-A0A497J987-F1
#
_entry.id   AF-A0A497J987-F1
#
_cell.length_a   1.000
_cell.length_b   1.000
_cell.length_c   1.000
_cell.angle_alpha   90.00
_cell.angle_beta   90.00
_cell.angle_gamma   90.00
#
_symmetry.space_group_name_H-M   'P 1'
#
loop_
_entity.id
_entity.type
_entity.pdbx_description
1 polymer ?
#
loop_
_entity_poly.entity_id
_entity_poly.type
_entity_poly.pdbx_seq_one_letter_code
_entity_poly.pdbx_strand_id
1 'polypeptide(L)'
;MAKKPTGEFAGRKIKLRRKQFRWNDPNYKRRVLRLKEKSDPLEGAPMARGIVLEKVGIEAKQPNSAIRKCVKVQLIKNGRQVTAFAPGNGAINFIDEHDEVIIEGIG
;
A
#
# COMPACT_ATOMS: atom_id res chain seq x y z
N MET A 1 9.55 -35.58 -9.45
CA MET A 1 8.45 -34.69 -9.91
C MET A 1 8.00 -35.09 -11.30
N ALA A 2 6.69 -35.29 -11.53
CA ALA A 2 6.20 -35.67 -12.86
C ALA A 2 6.44 -34.56 -13.90
N LYS A 3 7.20 -34.89 -14.96
CA LYS A 3 7.49 -34.00 -16.10
C LYS A 3 6.19 -33.49 -16.74
N LYS A 4 6.24 -32.29 -17.33
CA LYS A 4 5.13 -31.75 -18.14
C LYS A 4 4.89 -32.68 -19.34
N PRO A 5 3.62 -32.92 -19.74
CA PRO A 5 3.34 -33.71 -20.94
C PRO A 5 3.91 -32.98 -22.17
N THR A 6 4.56 -33.72 -23.07
CA THR A 6 5.24 -33.20 -24.28
C THR A 6 4.62 -33.69 -25.59
N GLY A 7 3.54 -34.47 -25.54
CA GLY A 7 2.87 -34.95 -26.75
C GLY A 7 2.20 -33.83 -27.55
N GLU A 8 2.13 -34.00 -28.86
CA GLU A 8 1.59 -33.03 -29.83
C GLU A 8 0.16 -32.57 -29.49
N PHE A 9 -0.70 -33.50 -29.06
CA PHE A 9 -2.10 -33.22 -28.66
C PHE A 9 -2.29 -32.90 -27.17
N ALA A 10 -1.21 -32.64 -26.40
CA ALA A 10 -1.29 -32.42 -24.95
C ALA A 10 -1.57 -30.95 -24.52
N GLY A 11 -1.81 -30.04 -25.46
CA GLY A 11 -1.94 -28.60 -25.21
C GLY A 11 -2.99 -28.22 -24.14
N ARG A 12 -4.16 -28.89 -24.13
CA ARG A 12 -5.22 -28.66 -23.12
C ARG A 12 -4.71 -28.93 -21.70
N LYS A 13 -3.97 -30.02 -21.49
CA LYS A 13 -3.42 -30.40 -20.18
C LYS A 13 -2.37 -29.40 -19.71
N ILE A 14 -1.52 -28.92 -20.61
CA ILE A 14 -0.50 -27.89 -20.32
C ILE A 14 -1.17 -26.57 -19.88
N LYS A 15 -2.21 -26.13 -20.61
CA LYS A 15 -2.95 -24.89 -20.29
C LYS A 15 -3.63 -24.96 -18.92
N LEU A 16 -4.31 -26.07 -18.61
CA LEU A 16 -4.95 -26.26 -17.30
C LEU A 16 -3.92 -26.29 -16.17
N ARG A 17 -2.80 -27.01 -16.37
CA ARG A 17 -1.69 -27.04 -15.41
C ARG A 17 -1.15 -25.64 -15.15
N ARG A 18 -0.87 -24.85 -16.19
CA ARG A 18 -0.40 -23.46 -16.04
C ARG A 18 -1.43 -22.60 -15.32
N LYS A 19 -2.74 -22.74 -15.61
CA LYS A 19 -3.82 -21.99 -14.92
C LYS A 19 -3.82 -22.28 -13.42
N GLN A 20 -3.65 -23.54 -13.02
CA GLN A 20 -3.56 -23.92 -11.61
C GLN A 20 -2.32 -23.32 -10.94
N PHE A 21 -1.13 -23.55 -11.50
CA PHE A 21 0.13 -23.04 -10.91
C PHE A 21 0.23 -21.50 -10.93
N ARG A 22 -0.48 -20.81 -11.84
CA ARG A 22 -0.52 -19.35 -11.88
C ARG A 22 -1.12 -18.75 -10.63
N TRP A 23 -2.01 -19.46 -9.93
CA TRP A 23 -2.57 -19.01 -8.65
C TRP A 23 -1.56 -19.02 -7.50
N ASN A 24 -0.45 -19.74 -7.63
CA ASN A 24 0.63 -19.71 -6.64
C ASN A 24 1.45 -18.41 -6.71
N ASP A 25 1.32 -17.62 -7.79
CA ASP A 25 1.94 -16.30 -7.89
C ASP A 25 1.12 -15.28 -7.08
N PRO A 26 1.68 -14.69 -5.99
CA PRO A 26 0.98 -13.72 -5.16
C PRO A 26 0.60 -12.44 -5.91
N ASN A 27 1.38 -12.04 -6.92
CA ASN A 27 1.09 -10.84 -7.73
C ASN A 27 -0.12 -11.10 -8.63
N TYR A 28 -0.19 -12.28 -9.25
CA TYR A 28 -1.35 -12.70 -10.02
C TYR A 28 -2.60 -12.75 -9.16
N LYS A 29 -2.52 -13.39 -7.97
CA LYS A 29 -3.66 -13.49 -7.05
C LYS A 29 -4.14 -12.11 -6.59
N ARG A 30 -3.25 -11.23 -6.16
CA ARG A 30 -3.59 -9.86 -5.72
C ARG A 30 -4.26 -9.04 -6.81
N ARG A 31 -3.77 -9.14 -8.06
CA ARG A 31 -4.31 -8.43 -9.21
C ARG A 31 -5.68 -8.95 -9.63
N VAL A 32 -5.84 -10.28 -9.78
CA VAL A 32 -7.12 -10.87 -10.25
C VAL A 32 -8.24 -10.67 -9.24
N LEU A 33 -7.93 -10.77 -7.95
CA LEU A 33 -8.90 -10.56 -6.87
C LEU A 33 -9.07 -9.09 -6.48
N ARG A 34 -8.35 -8.15 -7.12
CA ARG A 34 -8.39 -6.70 -6.82
C ARG A 34 -8.24 -6.38 -5.33
N LEU A 35 -7.38 -7.14 -4.64
CA LEU A 35 -7.26 -7.03 -3.18
C LEU A 35 -6.75 -5.65 -2.74
N LYS A 36 -5.84 -5.06 -3.54
CA LYS A 36 -5.28 -3.73 -3.26
C LYS A 36 -6.39 -2.67 -3.23
N GLU A 37 -7.22 -2.63 -4.26
CA GLU A 37 -8.31 -1.63 -4.40
C GLU A 37 -9.27 -1.64 -3.20
N LYS A 38 -9.54 -2.83 -2.62
CA LYS A 38 -10.43 -2.96 -1.46
C LYS A 38 -9.79 -2.48 -0.15
N SER A 39 -8.50 -2.75 0.05
CA SER A 39 -7.81 -2.45 1.30
C SER A 39 -7.20 -1.05 1.36
N ASP A 40 -6.76 -0.54 0.20
CA ASP A 40 -5.97 0.68 0.07
C ASP A 40 -6.76 1.91 0.58
N PRO A 41 -6.23 2.68 1.55
CA PRO A 41 -6.86 3.91 1.99
C PRO A 41 -7.00 4.96 0.88
N LEU A 42 -6.15 4.94 -0.15
CA LEU A 42 -6.22 5.87 -1.28
C LEU A 42 -7.12 5.37 -2.42
N GLU A 43 -7.70 4.17 -2.29
CA GLU A 43 -8.54 3.53 -3.32
C GLU A 43 -7.82 3.42 -4.68
N GLY A 44 -6.49 3.21 -4.66
CA GLY A 44 -5.67 3.10 -5.87
C GLY A 44 -5.25 4.43 -6.50
N ALA A 45 -5.60 5.58 -5.92
CA ALA A 45 -5.10 6.88 -6.36
C ALA A 45 -3.62 7.08 -5.94
N PRO A 46 -2.83 7.83 -6.73
CA PRO A 46 -1.44 8.15 -6.38
C PRO A 46 -1.33 9.13 -5.19
N MET A 47 -2.31 10.03 -5.05
CA MET A 47 -2.36 11.06 -4.02
C MET A 47 -3.78 11.22 -3.49
N ALA A 48 -3.92 11.76 -2.28
CA ALA A 48 -5.21 12.19 -1.73
C ALA A 48 -5.07 13.47 -0.88
N ARG A 49 -6.19 14.20 -0.75
CA ARG A 49 -6.32 15.33 0.17
C ARG A 49 -6.87 14.85 1.51
N GLY A 50 -6.39 15.44 2.59
CA GLY A 50 -6.83 15.13 3.94
C GLY A 50 -6.68 16.31 4.89
N ILE A 51 -7.36 16.21 6.03
CA ILE A 51 -7.35 17.20 7.10
C ILE A 51 -6.53 16.65 8.26
N VAL A 52 -5.66 17.47 8.83
CA VAL A 52 -4.85 17.10 9.99
C VAL A 52 -5.70 17.02 11.25
N LEU A 53 -5.56 15.92 11.99
CA LEU A 53 -6.20 15.72 13.29
C LEU A 53 -5.25 16.06 14.45
N GLU A 54 -4.06 15.45 14.48
CA GLU A 54 -3.09 15.64 15.57
C GLU A 54 -1.66 15.38 15.10
N LYS A 55 -0.69 16.02 15.76
CA LYS A 55 0.75 15.79 15.57
C LYS A 55 1.21 14.60 16.42
N VAL A 56 1.88 13.62 15.81
CA VAL A 56 2.30 12.37 16.49
C VAL A 56 3.81 12.13 16.29
N GLY A 57 4.50 11.72 17.36
CA GLY A 57 5.86 11.20 17.28
C GLY A 57 5.87 9.67 17.22
N ILE A 58 6.45 9.08 16.17
CA ILE A 58 6.66 7.62 16.07
C ILE A 58 8.12 7.32 16.37
N GLU A 59 8.39 6.50 17.37
CA GLU A 59 9.75 6.04 17.66
C GLU A 59 10.32 5.19 16.53
N ALA A 60 11.61 5.38 16.25
CA ALA A 60 12.32 4.58 15.29
C ALA A 60 12.41 3.12 15.78
N LYS A 61 12.32 2.17 14.84
CA LYS A 61 12.63 0.78 15.15
C LYS A 61 14.10 0.67 15.52
N GLN A 62 14.38 -0.14 16.55
CA GLN A 62 15.73 -0.52 16.96
C GLN A 62 16.54 -1.00 15.74
N PRO A 63 17.83 -0.65 15.63
CA PRO A 63 18.75 -0.13 16.66
C PRO A 63 18.86 1.40 16.76
N ASN A 64 18.01 2.15 16.05
CA ASN A 64 18.11 3.61 15.99
C ASN A 64 17.38 4.29 17.15
N SER A 65 17.91 5.41 17.64
CA SER A 65 17.28 6.30 18.61
C SER A 65 16.84 7.60 17.94
N ALA A 66 15.59 7.65 17.47
CA ALA A 66 15.00 8.86 16.88
C ALA A 66 13.47 8.86 17.01
N ILE A 67 12.88 10.05 17.06
CA ILE A 67 11.43 10.25 16.97
C ILE A 67 11.11 10.80 15.58
N ARG A 68 10.40 10.02 14.77
CA ARG A 68 9.89 10.46 13.47
C ARG A 68 8.66 11.33 13.70
N LYS A 69 8.70 12.56 13.20
CA LYS A 69 7.57 13.49 13.28
C LYS A 69 6.56 13.12 12.20
N CYS A 70 5.37 12.77 12.64
CA CYS A 70 4.26 12.33 11.81
C CYS A 70 2.99 13.11 12.17
N VAL A 71 1.98 12.97 11.34
CA VAL A 71 0.69 13.64 11.50
C VAL A 71 -0.41 12.61 11.24
N LYS A 72 -1.44 12.57 12.09
CA LYS A 72 -2.67 11.84 11.77
C LYS A 72 -3.53 12.69 10.88
N VAL A 73 -3.93 12.11 9.75
CA VAL A 73 -4.70 12.78 8.70
C VAL A 73 -5.98 12.00 8.45
N GLN A 74 -7.10 12.70 8.37
CA GLN A 74 -8.36 12.14 7.91
C GLN A 74 -8.55 12.46 6.42
N LEU A 75 -8.68 11.42 5.60
CA LEU A 75 -8.91 11.58 4.16
C LEU A 75 -10.30 12.16 3.90
N ILE A 76 -10.38 13.21 3.08
CA ILE A 76 -11.66 13.85 2.74
C ILE A 76 -12.55 12.90 1.92
N LYS A 77 -11.94 12.08 1.05
CA LYS A 77 -12.66 11.21 0.11
C LYS A 77 -13.48 10.11 0.80
N ASN A 78 -12.93 9.49 1.84
CA ASN A 78 -13.52 8.30 2.46
C ASN A 78 -13.58 8.34 3.99
N GLY A 79 -13.15 9.45 4.61
CA GLY A 79 -13.15 9.64 6.06
C GLY A 79 -12.19 8.73 6.82
N ARG A 80 -11.36 7.92 6.14
CA ARG A 80 -10.41 7.00 6.77
C ARG A 80 -9.26 7.80 7.37
N GLN A 81 -8.83 7.39 8.56
CA GLN A 81 -7.69 7.98 9.24
C GLN A 81 -6.41 7.24 8.84
N VAL A 82 -5.37 8.00 8.49
CA VAL A 82 -4.05 7.50 8.11
C VAL A 82 -2.98 8.33 8.81
N THR A 83 -1.80 7.75 8.99
CA THR A 83 -0.66 8.47 9.58
C THR A 83 0.33 8.78 8.47
N ALA A 84 0.61 10.07 8.26
CA ALA A 84 1.56 10.56 7.28
C ALA A 84 2.86 10.99 7.96
N PHE A 85 4.00 10.76 7.30
CA PHE A 85 5.30 11.25 7.74
C PHE A 85 5.55 12.65 7.17
N ALA A 86 6.09 13.58 7.97
CA ALA A 86 6.48 14.90 7.52
C ALA A 86 7.98 14.91 7.18
N PRO A 87 8.37 14.85 5.89
CA PRO A 87 9.77 14.84 5.49
C PRO A 87 10.42 16.22 5.64
N GLY A 88 11.73 16.24 5.90
CA GLY A 88 12.51 17.47 6.06
C GLY A 88 12.72 17.87 7.52
N ASN A 89 13.75 18.69 7.78
CA ASN A 89 14.04 19.18 9.12
C ASN A 89 13.08 20.32 9.48
N GLY A 90 12.41 20.24 10.62
CA GLY A 90 11.47 21.27 11.09
C GLY A 90 10.15 21.36 10.32
N ALA A 91 9.88 20.47 9.35
CA ALA A 91 8.66 20.50 8.53
C ALA A 91 7.36 20.48 9.36
N ILE A 92 7.40 19.82 10.53
CA ILE A 92 6.27 19.74 11.46
C ILE A 92 5.83 21.09 12.05
N ASN A 93 6.70 22.11 11.98
CA ASN A 93 6.38 23.44 12.47
C ASN A 93 5.45 24.21 11.52
N PHE A 94 5.33 23.77 10.26
CA PHE A 94 4.47 24.40 9.25
C PHE A 94 3.09 23.74 9.11
N ILE A 95 2.83 22.68 9.88
CA ILE A 95 1.59 21.91 9.80
C ILE A 95 0.89 22.06 11.14
N ASP A 96 -0.31 22.61 11.18
CA ASP A 96 -1.14 22.71 12.38
C ASP A 96 -2.37 21.80 12.31
N GLU A 97 -3.08 21.72 13.44
CA GLU A 97 -4.34 20.97 13.51
C GLU A 97 -5.39 21.62 12.62
N HIS A 98 -6.21 20.79 11.95
CA HIS A 98 -7.21 21.20 10.98
C HIS A 98 -6.69 21.78 9.65
N ASP A 99 -5.37 21.81 9.43
CA ASP A 99 -4.82 22.16 8.12
C ASP A 99 -5.16 21.12 7.07
N GLU A 100 -5.28 21.59 5.82
CA GLU A 100 -5.42 20.73 4.66
C GLU A 100 -4.06 20.35 4.08
N VAL A 101 -3.86 19.05 3.89
CA VAL A 101 -2.60 18.48 3.37
C VAL A 101 -2.86 17.53 2.20
N ILE A 102 -1.86 17.42 1.32
CA ILE A 102 -1.81 16.40 0.26
C ILE A 102 -0.90 15.29 0.74
N ILE A 103 -1.36 14.04 0.60
CA ILE A 103 -0.60 12.85 0.98
C ILE A 103 -0.34 11.98 -0.24
N GLU A 104 0.80 11.29 -0.22
CA GLU A 104 1.21 10.29 -1.20
C GLU A 104 1.75 9.04 -0.51
N GLY A 105 1.82 7.93 -1.25
CA GLY A 105 2.43 6.69 -0.76
C GLY A 105 3.96 6.78 -0.77
N ILE A 106 4.61 6.32 0.31
CA ILE A 106 6.06 6.14 0.33
C ILE A 106 6.40 4.78 -0.30
N GLY A 107 6.87 4.79 -1.55
CA GLY A 107 7.46 3.64 -2.24
C GLY A 107 6.49 2.51 -2.61
#